data_AF-A0A536G227-F1
#
_entry.id   AF-A0A536G227-F1
#
_cell.length_a   1.000
_cell.length_b   1.000
_cell.length_c   1.000
_cell.angle_alpha   90.00
_cell.angle_beta   90.00
_cell.angle_gamma   90.00
#
_symmetry.space_group_name_H-M   'P 1'
#
loop_
_entity.id
_entity.type
_entity.pdbx_description
1 polymer ?
#
loop_
_entity_poly.entity_id
_entity_poly.type
_entity_poly.pdbx_seq_one_letter_code
_entity_poly.pdbx_strand_id
1 'polypeptide(L)'
;MTDVDRLLREAGARWRDAQPSAPTFPLGDLLADRPRAGWPATAGSPVAALVAAVVVLALISGLVVGRLLAFGSVGGPDHSAPAPAIAASPPAPATPSSRPTATAGPHASVACDITVPDPAFVPPKPFLRVPPAYYETAWYGTAHLFTMLDRTPTPRGPWLYSQPPLPDKTFWLSVDWVVRDELEPAITVSGRRLDGPGSFRYGDPGTNATADFGTAMLVGIDYPSVGCWELTARYRDASLSYVVLVTD
;
A
#
# COMPACT_ATOMS: atom_id res chain seq x y z
N MET A 1 11.50 -32.41 37.38
CA MET A 1 10.88 -32.80 36.10
C MET A 1 9.42 -33.11 36.40
N THR A 2 8.53 -32.23 35.97
CA THR A 2 7.10 -32.28 36.24
C THR A 2 6.40 -33.28 35.30
N ASP A 3 5.14 -33.60 35.60
CA ASP A 3 4.32 -34.43 34.71
C ASP A 3 4.02 -33.71 33.38
N VAL A 4 3.90 -32.38 33.42
CA VAL A 4 3.77 -31.53 32.21
C VAL A 4 5.02 -31.65 31.32
N ASP A 5 6.23 -31.63 31.90
CA ASP A 5 7.48 -31.82 31.15
C ASP A 5 7.51 -33.20 30.45
N ARG A 6 6.87 -34.21 31.03
CA ARG A 6 6.74 -35.55 30.43
C ARG A 6 5.73 -35.53 29.28
N LEU A 7 4.51 -35.10 29.55
CA LEU A 7 3.42 -35.05 28.58
C LEU A 7 3.77 -34.22 27.34
N LEU A 8 4.45 -33.08 27.49
CA LEU A 8 4.90 -32.25 26.38
C LEU A 8 5.94 -32.96 25.49
N ARG A 9 6.87 -33.73 26.06
CA ARG A 9 7.83 -34.53 25.28
C ARG A 9 7.18 -35.74 24.62
N GLU A 10 6.24 -36.41 25.29
CA GLU A 10 5.47 -37.53 24.71
C GLU A 10 4.54 -37.07 23.57
N ALA A 11 3.98 -35.86 23.66
CA ALA A 11 3.23 -35.23 22.57
C ALA A 11 4.16 -34.79 21.43
N GLY A 12 5.29 -34.14 21.75
CA GLY A 12 6.30 -33.71 20.78
C GLY A 12 7.08 -34.85 20.12
N ALA A 13 7.07 -36.06 20.69
CA ALA A 13 7.49 -37.29 20.01
C ALA A 13 6.43 -37.73 18.99
N ARG A 14 5.21 -38.05 19.46
CA ARG A 14 4.09 -38.47 18.61
C ARG A 14 3.81 -37.53 17.44
N TRP A 15 3.95 -36.21 17.63
CA TRP A 15 3.79 -35.24 16.54
C TRP A 15 4.88 -35.38 15.46
N ARG A 16 6.16 -35.56 15.85
CA ARG A 16 7.27 -35.77 14.91
C ARG A 16 7.14 -37.10 14.18
N ASP A 17 6.81 -38.17 14.91
CA ASP A 17 6.66 -39.52 14.36
C ASP A 17 5.46 -39.62 13.40
N ALA A 18 4.49 -38.69 13.51
CA ALA A 18 3.34 -38.54 12.63
C ALA A 18 3.54 -37.52 11.49
N GLN A 19 4.69 -36.83 11.39
CA GLN A 19 4.96 -36.00 10.22
C GLN A 19 5.33 -36.88 9.02
N PRO A 20 4.83 -36.60 7.80
CA PRO A 20 5.37 -37.23 6.61
C PRO A 20 6.84 -36.83 6.45
N SER A 21 7.66 -37.73 5.91
CA SER A 21 9.05 -37.43 5.54
C SER A 21 9.10 -36.14 4.72
N ALA A 22 9.88 -35.16 5.17
CA ALA A 22 10.05 -33.90 4.45
C ALA A 22 10.49 -34.20 3.00
N PRO A 23 9.86 -33.59 1.98
CA PRO A 23 10.20 -33.88 0.59
C PRO A 23 11.67 -33.55 0.33
N THR A 24 12.40 -34.53 -0.19
CA THR A 24 13.82 -34.39 -0.50
C THR A 24 13.99 -33.47 -1.71
N PHE A 25 14.11 -32.16 -1.46
CA PHE A 25 14.48 -31.20 -2.49
C PHE A 25 15.94 -31.44 -2.91
N PRO A 26 16.23 -31.86 -4.16
CA PRO A 26 17.59 -31.88 -4.66
C PRO A 26 18.13 -30.44 -4.70
N LEU A 27 19.11 -30.14 -3.84
CA LEU A 27 19.65 -28.78 -3.71
C LEU A 27 20.27 -28.25 -5.02
N GLY A 28 20.64 -29.15 -5.93
CA GLY A 28 21.12 -28.81 -7.27
C GLY A 28 20.04 -28.13 -8.13
N ASP A 29 18.80 -28.61 -8.09
CA ASP A 29 17.74 -28.13 -8.99
C ASP A 29 17.27 -26.73 -8.59
N LEU A 30 17.13 -26.48 -7.28
CA LEU A 30 16.88 -25.14 -6.69
C LEU A 30 17.99 -24.11 -6.98
N LEU A 31 19.17 -24.55 -7.43
CA LEU A 31 20.28 -23.69 -7.83
C LEU A 31 20.49 -23.65 -9.35
N ALA A 32 20.05 -24.68 -10.08
CA ALA A 32 20.09 -24.75 -11.54
C ALA A 32 19.00 -23.88 -12.18
N ASP A 33 17.80 -23.86 -11.60
CA ASP A 33 16.62 -23.18 -12.17
C ASP A 33 16.58 -21.67 -11.89
N ARG A 34 17.69 -21.10 -11.40
CA ARG A 34 17.94 -19.65 -11.50
C ARG A 34 18.45 -19.34 -12.91
N PRO A 35 17.64 -18.71 -13.81
CA PRO A 35 18.21 -18.11 -15.00
C PRO A 35 19.28 -17.12 -14.55
N ARG A 36 20.52 -17.34 -15.00
CA ARG A 36 21.62 -16.40 -14.73
C ARG A 36 21.28 -15.10 -15.45
N ALA A 37 20.70 -14.15 -14.71
CA ALA A 37 20.47 -12.80 -15.18
C ALA A 37 21.81 -12.23 -15.65
N GLY A 38 21.99 -12.18 -16.97
CA GLY A 38 23.25 -11.88 -17.62
C GLY A 38 23.62 -10.42 -17.46
N TRP A 39 24.14 -10.05 -16.30
CA TRP A 39 24.83 -8.78 -16.12
C TRP A 39 25.95 -8.73 -17.17
N PRO A 40 25.93 -7.77 -18.11
CA PRO A 40 26.93 -7.71 -19.15
C PRO A 40 28.28 -7.46 -18.50
N ALA A 41 29.17 -8.45 -18.57
CA ALA A 41 30.52 -8.37 -18.02
C ALA A 41 31.37 -7.43 -18.88
N THR A 42 31.14 -6.12 -18.75
CA THR A 42 31.99 -5.08 -19.33
C THR A 42 33.38 -5.18 -18.69
N ALA A 43 34.32 -5.82 -19.39
CA ALA A 43 35.70 -5.91 -18.95
C ALA A 43 36.24 -4.51 -18.60
N GLY A 44 36.79 -4.37 -17.40
CA GLY A 44 37.19 -3.08 -16.84
C GLY A 44 38.32 -2.42 -17.62
N SER A 45 37.98 -1.57 -18.59
CA SER A 45 38.96 -0.69 -19.24
C SER A 45 39.50 0.30 -18.21
N PRO A 46 40.83 0.46 -18.06
CA PRO A 46 41.42 1.35 -17.06
C PRO A 46 41.02 2.82 -17.24
N VAL A 47 40.57 3.19 -18.44
CA VAL A 47 40.01 4.52 -18.75
C VAL A 47 38.77 4.84 -17.90
N ALA A 48 37.91 3.86 -17.62
CA ALA A 48 36.66 4.09 -16.89
C ALA A 48 36.90 4.47 -15.41
N ALA A 49 37.88 3.83 -14.75
CA ALA A 49 38.29 4.16 -13.40
C ALA A 49 38.89 5.58 -13.32
N LEU A 50 39.64 5.99 -14.35
CA LEU A 50 40.25 7.32 -14.46
C LEU A 50 39.19 8.42 -14.62
N VAL A 51 38.16 8.20 -15.44
CA VAL A 51 37.02 9.12 -15.59
C VAL A 51 36.25 9.26 -14.27
N ALA A 52 35.97 8.16 -13.58
CA ALA A 52 35.27 8.21 -12.29
C ALA A 52 36.03 9.02 -11.23
N ALA A 53 37.36 8.86 -11.15
CA ALA A 53 38.21 9.62 -10.22
C ALA A 53 38.19 11.14 -10.51
N VAL A 54 38.23 11.53 -11.79
CA VAL A 54 38.18 12.95 -12.19
C VAL A 54 36.82 13.57 -11.87
N VAL A 55 35.71 12.86 -12.08
CA VAL A 55 34.36 13.36 -11.74
C VAL A 55 34.20 13.56 -10.23
N VAL A 56 34.68 12.62 -9.40
CA VAL A 56 34.64 12.76 -7.94
C VAL A 56 35.48 13.94 -7.45
N LEU A 57 36.69 14.12 -7.98
CA LEU A 57 37.54 15.27 -7.65
C LEU A 57 36.93 16.62 -8.07
N ALA A 58 36.26 16.68 -9.22
CA ALA A 58 35.55 17.88 -9.67
C ALA A 58 34.38 18.24 -8.76
N LEU A 59 33.58 17.24 -8.33
CA LEU A 59 32.44 17.45 -7.42
C LEU A 59 32.87 17.91 -6.03
N ILE A 60 33.96 17.34 -5.49
CA ILE A 60 34.55 17.79 -4.21
C ILE A 60 35.08 19.23 -4.33
N SER A 61 35.72 19.57 -5.45
CA SER A 61 36.26 20.92 -5.69
C SER A 61 35.17 21.99 -5.83
N GLY A 62 34.05 21.67 -6.52
CA GLY A 62 32.94 22.62 -6.72
C GLY A 62 32.23 23.03 -5.43
N LEU A 63 32.23 22.15 -4.43
CA LEU A 63 31.54 22.36 -3.14
C LEU A 63 32.19 23.42 -2.22
N VAL A 64 33.42 23.86 -2.54
CA VAL A 64 34.18 24.82 -1.70
C VAL A 64 33.99 26.29 -2.13
N VAL A 65 33.61 26.54 -3.39
CA VAL A 65 33.56 27.91 -3.96
C VAL A 65 32.13 28.49 -4.00
N GLY A 66 31.11 27.64 -4.12
CA GLY A 66 29.72 28.04 -4.40
C GLY A 66 28.93 28.75 -3.28
N ARG A 67 29.58 29.40 -2.29
CA ARG A 67 28.88 30.01 -1.14
C ARG A 67 29.25 31.47 -0.80
N LEU A 68 29.93 32.18 -1.69
CA LEU A 68 30.18 33.62 -1.57
C LEU A 68 29.98 34.33 -2.91
N LEU A 69 28.80 34.94 -3.10
CA LEU A 69 28.55 36.31 -3.57
C LEU A 69 27.02 36.55 -3.65
N ALA A 70 26.58 37.81 -3.59
CA ALA A 70 25.17 38.19 -3.42
C ALA A 70 24.83 39.52 -4.12
N PHE A 71 23.55 39.94 -4.06
CA PHE A 71 22.96 41.15 -4.67
C PHE A 71 22.96 41.11 -6.21
N GLY A 72 22.00 41.59 -7.00
CA GLY A 72 20.80 42.45 -6.94
C GLY A 72 20.29 42.55 -8.40
N SER A 73 19.39 43.43 -8.86
CA SER A 73 18.56 44.45 -8.21
C SER A 73 17.32 44.75 -9.10
N VAL A 74 16.40 45.53 -8.52
CA VAL A 74 15.12 46.09 -9.03
C VAL A 74 15.12 46.60 -10.49
N GLY A 75 13.98 46.46 -11.20
CA GLY A 75 13.68 47.20 -12.43
C GLY A 75 12.22 47.12 -12.91
N GLY A 76 11.57 48.27 -13.08
CA GLY A 76 10.23 48.48 -13.66
C GLY A 76 9.99 49.98 -13.88
N PRO A 77 8.79 50.45 -14.32
CA PRO A 77 7.51 49.72 -14.44
C PRO A 77 7.11 49.32 -15.90
N ASP A 78 6.11 49.81 -16.68
CA ASP A 78 5.16 50.92 -16.55
C ASP A 78 3.82 50.84 -17.36
N HIS A 79 2.89 51.74 -17.00
CA HIS A 79 1.54 52.09 -17.54
C HIS A 79 1.02 51.57 -18.91
N SER A 80 -0.22 51.05 -18.92
CA SER A 80 -1.39 51.67 -19.62
C SER A 80 -2.74 50.99 -19.34
N ALA A 81 -3.80 51.81 -19.24
CA ALA A 81 -5.23 51.43 -19.24
C ALA A 81 -5.98 52.45 -20.14
N PRO A 82 -7.22 52.24 -20.63
CA PRO A 82 -8.41 52.06 -19.79
C PRO A 82 -9.49 51.06 -20.33
N ALA A 83 -10.58 50.89 -19.57
CA ALA A 83 -11.84 50.32 -20.04
C ALA A 83 -12.78 51.41 -20.62
N PRO A 84 -13.92 51.05 -21.23
CA PRO A 84 -15.13 50.92 -20.41
C PRO A 84 -16.04 49.72 -20.79
N ALA A 85 -17.08 49.49 -20.00
CA ALA A 85 -18.12 48.48 -20.23
C ALA A 85 -19.44 49.10 -20.71
N ILE A 86 -20.33 48.27 -21.27
CA ILE A 86 -21.81 48.37 -21.24
C ILE A 86 -22.39 47.02 -21.71
N ALA A 87 -23.61 46.67 -21.30
CA ALA A 87 -24.21 45.34 -21.50
C ALA A 87 -25.49 45.37 -22.37
N ALA A 88 -25.78 44.27 -23.09
CA ALA A 88 -27.15 43.83 -23.46
C ALA A 88 -27.17 42.41 -24.07
N SER A 89 -28.24 41.66 -23.77
CA SER A 89 -28.79 40.52 -24.53
C SER A 89 -30.17 40.98 -25.12
N PRO A 90 -30.96 40.23 -25.92
CA PRO A 90 -30.90 38.83 -26.39
C PRO A 90 -30.79 38.79 -27.95
N PRO A 91 -31.21 37.78 -28.76
CA PRO A 91 -31.80 36.45 -28.49
C PRO A 91 -31.09 35.27 -29.23
N ALA A 92 -31.79 34.15 -29.42
CA ALA A 92 -31.33 32.93 -30.08
C ALA A 92 -32.18 32.52 -31.29
N PRO A 93 -31.57 31.80 -32.27
CA PRO A 93 -32.24 30.77 -33.07
C PRO A 93 -31.60 29.39 -32.87
N ALA A 94 -32.29 28.31 -33.28
CA ALA A 94 -31.94 26.93 -32.94
C ALA A 94 -31.09 26.18 -34.00
N THR A 95 -30.22 25.26 -33.54
CA THR A 95 -29.64 24.08 -34.26
C THR A 95 -28.65 23.35 -33.33
N PRO A 96 -28.17 22.14 -33.65
CA PRO A 96 -28.91 20.92 -33.99
C PRO A 96 -28.64 19.79 -32.94
N SER A 97 -29.25 18.61 -33.10
CA SER A 97 -28.97 17.45 -32.24
C SER A 97 -27.62 16.80 -32.57
N SER A 98 -26.57 17.15 -31.85
CA SER A 98 -25.25 16.50 -31.93
C SER A 98 -25.17 15.33 -30.94
N ARG A 99 -25.31 14.11 -31.46
CA ARG A 99 -24.93 12.88 -30.72
C ARG A 99 -23.46 12.99 -30.30
N PRO A 100 -23.11 12.85 -29.01
CA PRO A 100 -21.71 12.74 -28.62
C PRO A 100 -21.16 11.40 -29.13
N THR A 101 -20.39 11.45 -30.21
CA THR A 101 -19.54 10.33 -30.61
C THR A 101 -18.47 10.19 -29.55
N ALA A 102 -18.69 9.29 -28.59
CA ALA A 102 -17.71 8.94 -27.57
C ALA A 102 -16.55 8.18 -28.23
N THR A 103 -15.62 8.93 -28.85
CA THR A 103 -14.31 8.41 -29.20
C THR A 103 -13.64 7.95 -27.91
N ALA A 104 -13.60 6.64 -27.69
CA ALA A 104 -12.81 6.06 -26.62
C ALA A 104 -11.34 6.38 -26.90
N GLY A 105 -10.82 7.38 -26.20
CA GLY A 105 -9.37 7.61 -26.15
C GLY A 105 -8.65 6.39 -25.56
N PRO A 106 -7.32 6.29 -25.72
CA PRO A 106 -6.56 5.31 -24.97
C PRO A 106 -6.87 5.45 -23.48
N HIS A 107 -7.03 4.34 -22.77
CA HIS A 107 -7.43 4.32 -21.36
C HIS A 107 -6.64 5.37 -20.58
N ALA A 108 -7.33 6.40 -20.08
CA ALA A 108 -6.75 7.29 -19.10
C ALA A 108 -6.39 6.42 -17.89
N SER A 109 -5.10 6.23 -17.65
CA SER A 109 -4.60 5.48 -16.50
C SER A 109 -5.09 6.19 -15.24
N VAL A 110 -6.13 5.66 -14.62
CA VAL A 110 -6.65 6.17 -13.35
C VAL A 110 -5.52 6.07 -12.35
N ALA A 111 -4.94 7.20 -11.98
CA ALA A 111 -3.95 7.26 -10.92
C ALA A 111 -4.60 6.69 -9.66
N CYS A 112 -3.95 5.72 -9.03
CA CYS A 112 -4.52 5.11 -7.84
C CYS A 112 -4.26 6.05 -6.65
N ASP A 113 -5.31 6.74 -6.20
CA ASP A 113 -5.28 7.63 -5.05
C ASP A 113 -5.21 6.80 -3.74
N ILE A 114 -4.07 6.13 -3.52
CA ILE A 114 -3.79 5.29 -2.35
C ILE A 114 -4.00 6.13 -1.08
N THR A 115 -4.78 5.59 -0.14
CA THR A 115 -5.16 6.31 1.08
C THR A 115 -4.00 6.37 2.08
N VAL A 116 -3.51 7.58 2.34
CA VAL A 116 -2.53 7.88 3.41
C VAL A 116 -3.26 8.41 4.65
N PRO A 117 -2.91 7.99 5.88
CA PRO A 117 -3.51 8.54 7.10
C PRO A 117 -2.97 9.94 7.45
N ASP A 118 -3.57 10.98 6.88
CA ASP A 118 -3.27 12.38 7.23
C ASP A 118 -4.55 13.18 7.62
N PRO A 119 -4.69 13.64 8.88
CA PRO A 119 -3.87 13.27 10.03
C PRO A 119 -4.11 11.81 10.43
N ALA A 120 -3.07 11.17 10.99
CA ALA A 120 -3.20 9.84 11.56
C ALA A 120 -4.26 9.80 12.69
N PHE A 121 -5.08 8.75 12.71
CA PHE A 121 -6.01 8.52 13.81
C PHE A 121 -5.25 8.24 15.12
N VAL A 122 -5.84 8.61 16.26
CA VAL A 122 -5.29 8.32 17.58
C VAL A 122 -6.35 7.57 18.38
N PRO A 123 -6.24 6.24 18.53
CA PRO A 123 -7.25 5.45 19.22
C PRO A 123 -7.23 5.74 20.74
N PRO A 124 -8.38 5.58 21.41
CA PRO A 124 -8.46 5.69 22.88
C PRO A 124 -7.75 4.52 23.56
N LYS A 125 -7.52 4.66 24.88
CA LYS A 125 -7.09 3.52 25.70
C LYS A 125 -8.14 2.38 25.62
N PRO A 126 -7.74 1.10 25.63
CA PRO A 126 -6.40 0.58 25.94
C PRO A 126 -5.43 0.48 24.75
N PHE A 127 -5.84 0.85 23.54
CA PHE A 127 -5.04 0.66 22.32
C PHE A 127 -3.74 1.47 22.31
N LEU A 128 -2.75 1.02 21.53
CA LEU A 128 -1.50 1.75 21.34
C LEU A 128 -1.77 3.07 20.62
N ARG A 129 -1.22 4.18 21.14
CA ARG A 129 -1.38 5.53 20.56
C ARG A 129 -0.88 5.62 19.10
N VAL A 130 0.12 4.82 18.74
CA VAL A 130 0.78 4.74 17.43
C VAL A 130 1.12 3.26 17.17
N PRO A 131 1.09 2.76 15.92
CA PRO A 131 1.56 1.41 15.61
C PRO A 131 3.04 1.19 15.98
N PRO A 132 3.48 -0.07 16.16
CA PRO A 132 4.89 -0.42 16.29
C PRO A 132 5.70 0.10 15.09
N ALA A 133 6.81 0.80 15.36
CA ALA A 133 7.45 1.66 14.36
C ALA A 133 7.98 0.93 13.12
N TYR A 134 8.33 -0.36 13.24
CA TYR A 134 8.88 -1.16 12.14
C TYR A 134 7.85 -1.55 11.06
N TYR A 135 6.55 -1.33 11.31
CA TYR A 135 5.52 -1.45 10.27
C TYR A 135 5.50 -0.24 9.31
N GLU A 136 6.11 0.89 9.69
CA GLU A 136 6.05 2.16 8.96
C GLU A 136 4.62 2.71 8.72
N THR A 137 3.62 2.15 9.41
CA THR A 137 2.20 2.48 9.31
C THR A 137 1.75 3.58 10.29
N ALA A 138 0.56 4.10 10.04
CA ALA A 138 -0.23 4.92 10.94
C ALA A 138 -1.64 4.33 11.10
N TRP A 139 -2.32 4.67 12.20
CA TRP A 139 -3.73 4.29 12.38
C TRP A 139 -4.63 5.11 11.47
N TYR A 140 -5.66 4.47 10.93
CA TYR A 140 -6.66 5.08 10.06
C TYR A 140 -8.08 4.65 10.47
N GLY A 141 -9.02 5.60 10.51
CA GLY A 141 -10.43 5.35 10.84
C GLY A 141 -10.91 6.09 12.08
N THR A 142 -11.73 5.42 12.88
CA THR A 142 -12.43 5.97 14.05
C THR A 142 -12.34 5.01 15.24
N ALA A 143 -12.80 5.41 16.43
CA ALA A 143 -12.81 4.53 17.60
C ALA A 143 -13.64 3.24 17.36
N HIS A 144 -14.72 3.33 16.59
CA HIS A 144 -15.65 2.23 16.36
C HIS A 144 -15.19 1.25 15.25
N LEU A 145 -14.32 1.70 14.35
CA LEU A 145 -13.61 0.84 13.40
C LEU A 145 -12.35 1.55 12.89
N PHE A 146 -11.18 0.93 13.06
CA PHE A 146 -9.89 1.42 12.58
C PHE A 146 -8.94 0.28 12.15
N THR A 147 -7.92 0.64 11.39
CA THR A 147 -6.90 -0.27 10.83
C THR A 147 -5.53 0.43 10.74
N MET A 148 -4.49 -0.29 10.34
CA MET A 148 -3.18 0.28 9.97
C MET A 148 -3.13 0.49 8.45
N LEU A 149 -2.62 1.64 8.01
CA LEU A 149 -2.23 1.89 6.62
C LEU A 149 -0.82 2.50 6.58
N ASP A 150 -0.15 2.34 5.44
CA ASP A 150 1.22 2.80 5.21
C ASP A 150 1.29 4.35 5.25
N ARG A 151 2.36 4.92 5.83
CA ARG A 151 2.56 6.38 5.84
C ARG A 151 3.00 6.94 4.49
N THR A 152 3.56 6.08 3.65
CA THR A 152 4.01 6.38 2.29
C THR A 152 3.16 5.53 1.34
N PRO A 153 2.63 6.07 0.22
CA PRO A 153 1.92 5.28 -0.77
C PRO A 153 2.77 4.13 -1.34
N THR A 154 2.58 2.92 -0.84
CA THR A 154 3.26 1.70 -1.30
C THR A 154 2.28 0.75 -1.99
N PRO A 155 2.62 0.20 -3.18
CA PRO A 155 1.86 -0.90 -3.77
C PRO A 155 1.92 -2.14 -2.88
N ARG A 156 0.79 -2.84 -2.73
CA ARG A 156 0.72 -4.13 -2.04
C ARG A 156 0.98 -5.27 -3.02
N GLY A 157 2.11 -5.94 -2.85
CA GLY A 157 2.29 -7.30 -3.37
C GLY A 157 1.63 -8.33 -2.45
N PRO A 158 1.34 -9.56 -2.93
CA PRO A 158 0.79 -10.63 -2.10
C PRO A 158 1.79 -11.14 -1.05
N TRP A 159 1.29 -11.64 0.09
CA TRP A 159 2.13 -12.24 1.14
C TRP A 159 2.85 -13.54 0.73
N LEU A 160 2.54 -14.05 -0.46
CA LEU A 160 3.13 -15.23 -1.06
C LEU A 160 3.23 -14.98 -2.57
N TYR A 161 4.38 -15.30 -3.19
CA TYR A 161 4.51 -15.22 -4.66
C TYR A 161 3.40 -16.04 -5.32
N SER A 162 2.44 -15.36 -5.94
CA SER A 162 1.19 -15.94 -6.43
C SER A 162 0.74 -15.24 -7.70
N GLN A 163 0.07 -15.99 -8.56
CA GLN A 163 -0.76 -15.42 -9.61
C GLN A 163 -2.19 -15.24 -9.06
N PRO A 164 -3.00 -14.29 -9.56
CA PRO A 164 -4.34 -14.06 -9.04
C PRO A 164 -5.19 -15.35 -9.00
N PRO A 165 -5.97 -15.59 -7.93
CA PRO A 165 -6.28 -14.69 -6.81
C PRO A 165 -5.10 -14.40 -5.87
N LEU A 166 -4.94 -13.14 -5.47
CA LEU A 166 -3.81 -12.65 -4.66
C LEU A 166 -4.22 -12.56 -3.17
N PRO A 167 -3.74 -13.44 -2.28
CA PRO A 167 -4.22 -13.53 -0.91
C PRO A 167 -3.62 -12.46 0.02
N ASP A 168 -4.48 -11.81 0.81
CA ASP A 168 -4.16 -10.75 1.77
C ASP A 168 -4.91 -10.93 3.11
N LYS A 169 -4.45 -10.24 4.16
CA LYS A 169 -4.95 -10.33 5.53
C LYS A 169 -5.18 -8.93 6.09
N THR A 170 -6.45 -8.58 6.25
CA THR A 170 -6.85 -7.27 6.77
C THR A 170 -7.15 -7.35 8.27
N PHE A 171 -6.47 -6.51 9.05
CA PHE A 171 -6.60 -6.44 10.51
C PHE A 171 -7.41 -5.20 10.90
N TRP A 172 -8.38 -5.38 11.79
CA TRP A 172 -9.33 -4.33 12.19
C TRP A 172 -9.52 -4.30 13.70
N LEU A 173 -9.62 -3.10 14.26
CA LEU A 173 -9.78 -2.86 15.68
C LEU A 173 -11.02 -1.96 15.89
N SER A 174 -11.63 -2.08 17.07
CA SER A 174 -12.83 -1.35 17.47
C SER A 174 -12.91 -1.28 18.99
N VAL A 175 -13.39 -0.17 19.55
CA VAL A 175 -13.76 -0.08 20.99
C VAL A 175 -14.96 -0.96 21.34
N ASP A 176 -15.77 -1.33 20.34
CA ASP A 176 -17.02 -2.09 20.49
C ASP A 176 -16.81 -3.60 20.26
N TRP A 177 -15.56 -4.06 20.18
CA TRP A 177 -15.21 -5.48 20.04
C TRP A 177 -14.38 -5.97 21.23
N VAL A 178 -14.81 -7.09 21.82
CA VAL A 178 -14.11 -7.77 22.91
C VAL A 178 -13.93 -9.23 22.51
N VAL A 179 -12.69 -9.64 22.23
CA VAL A 179 -12.34 -10.97 21.72
C VAL A 179 -12.84 -12.15 22.59
N ARG A 180 -13.07 -11.94 23.89
CA ARG A 180 -13.62 -12.96 24.79
C ARG A 180 -15.12 -13.17 24.63
N ASP A 181 -15.82 -12.16 24.16
CA ASP A 181 -17.28 -12.12 24.07
C ASP A 181 -17.73 -12.39 22.62
N GLU A 182 -16.86 -12.12 21.64
CA GLU A 182 -17.09 -12.28 20.20
C GLU A 182 -15.84 -12.83 19.49
N LEU A 183 -15.62 -14.15 19.59
CA LEU A 183 -14.46 -14.86 19.02
C LEU A 183 -14.46 -14.88 17.47
N GLU A 184 -15.64 -14.98 16.87
CA GLU A 184 -15.90 -15.00 15.43
C GLU A 184 -16.64 -13.70 15.06
N PRO A 185 -15.92 -12.56 14.90
CA PRO A 185 -16.54 -11.25 14.76
C PRO A 185 -17.46 -11.14 13.55
N ALA A 186 -18.60 -10.46 13.71
CA ALA A 186 -19.54 -10.11 12.64
C ALA A 186 -19.01 -8.97 11.73
N ILE A 187 -17.72 -9.03 11.39
CA ILE A 187 -17.04 -8.11 10.49
C ILE A 187 -17.12 -8.63 9.05
N THR A 188 -17.36 -7.71 8.13
CA THR A 188 -17.26 -7.92 6.67
C THR A 188 -16.15 -7.07 6.11
N VAL A 189 -15.49 -7.56 5.05
CA VAL A 189 -14.63 -6.75 4.19
C VAL A 189 -15.08 -6.97 2.75
N SER A 190 -15.38 -5.87 2.07
CA SER A 190 -15.76 -5.85 0.65
C SER A 190 -14.74 -5.04 -0.15
N GLY A 191 -14.53 -5.42 -1.41
CA GLY A 191 -13.65 -4.73 -2.33
C GLY A 191 -14.37 -4.32 -3.60
N ARG A 192 -14.03 -3.16 -4.14
CA ARG A 192 -14.48 -2.64 -5.44
C ARG A 192 -13.26 -2.15 -6.22
N ARG A 193 -13.07 -2.66 -7.44
CA ARG A 193 -12.01 -2.18 -8.33
C ARG A 193 -12.37 -0.81 -8.89
N LEU A 194 -11.40 0.10 -8.97
CA LEU A 194 -11.57 1.49 -9.39
C LEU A 194 -11.05 1.77 -10.81
N ASP A 195 -10.01 1.04 -11.22
CA ASP A 195 -9.36 1.14 -12.55
C ASP A 195 -9.89 0.11 -13.57
N GLY A 196 -10.90 -0.67 -13.21
CA GLY A 196 -11.47 -1.73 -14.04
C GLY A 196 -12.61 -2.50 -13.36
N PRO A 197 -13.14 -3.56 -13.99
CA PRO A 197 -14.17 -4.40 -13.38
C PRO A 197 -13.59 -5.32 -12.30
N GLY A 198 -14.28 -5.44 -11.16
CA GLY A 198 -13.94 -6.37 -10.09
C GLY A 198 -14.61 -6.03 -8.76
N SER A 199 -15.03 -7.04 -8.00
CA SER A 199 -15.52 -6.89 -6.63
C SER A 199 -15.39 -8.19 -5.83
N PHE A 200 -15.39 -8.08 -4.50
CA PHE A 200 -15.40 -9.21 -3.57
C PHE A 200 -16.11 -8.89 -2.24
N ARG A 201 -16.45 -9.92 -1.46
CA ARG A 201 -16.89 -9.83 -0.05
C ARG A 201 -16.42 -11.05 0.72
N TYR A 202 -15.76 -10.83 1.85
CA TYR A 202 -15.29 -11.84 2.81
C TYR A 202 -15.69 -11.44 4.25
N GLY A 203 -15.45 -12.34 5.20
CA GLY A 203 -15.93 -12.22 6.58
C GLY A 203 -17.38 -12.70 6.73
N ASP A 204 -18.05 -12.29 7.81
CA ASP A 204 -19.41 -12.71 8.16
C ASP A 204 -19.57 -14.25 8.37
N PRO A 205 -18.83 -14.87 9.30
CA PRO A 205 -17.95 -14.24 10.30
C PRO A 205 -16.51 -14.01 9.83
N GLY A 206 -15.82 -13.08 10.47
CA GLY A 206 -14.36 -12.98 10.47
C GLY A 206 -13.73 -13.88 11.53
N THR A 207 -12.40 -13.83 11.60
CA THR A 207 -11.60 -14.50 12.65
C THR A 207 -10.94 -13.46 13.55
N ASN A 208 -10.03 -13.87 14.43
CA ASN A 208 -9.18 -12.95 15.19
C ASN A 208 -7.72 -13.40 15.20
N ALA A 209 -6.81 -12.45 15.49
CA ALA A 209 -5.40 -12.71 15.69
C ALA A 209 -4.79 -11.74 16.70
N THR A 210 -3.69 -12.13 17.35
CA THR A 210 -2.92 -11.27 18.25
C THR A 210 -1.51 -11.06 17.71
N ALA A 211 -1.08 -9.80 17.67
CA ALA A 211 0.27 -9.36 17.37
C ALA A 211 0.73 -8.36 18.46
N ASP A 212 1.89 -7.74 18.29
CA ASP A 212 2.42 -6.71 19.19
C ASP A 212 1.63 -5.39 19.12
N PHE A 213 0.96 -5.10 17.99
CA PHE A 213 -0.03 -4.03 17.88
C PHE A 213 -1.35 -4.31 18.64
N GLY A 214 -1.50 -5.51 19.20
CA GLY A 214 -2.65 -5.95 19.99
C GLY A 214 -3.42 -7.12 19.37
N THR A 215 -4.57 -7.43 19.96
CA THR A 215 -5.55 -8.39 19.40
C THR A 215 -6.51 -7.64 18.49
N ALA A 216 -6.73 -8.16 17.28
CA ALA A 216 -7.54 -7.56 16.23
C ALA A 216 -8.48 -8.59 15.59
N MET A 217 -9.60 -8.10 15.05
CA MET A 217 -10.44 -8.84 14.11
C MET A 217 -9.64 -9.04 12.81
N LEU A 218 -9.73 -10.23 12.21
CA LEU A 218 -8.95 -10.62 11.05
C LEU A 218 -9.87 -11.17 9.95
N VAL A 219 -9.83 -10.53 8.78
CA VAL A 219 -10.48 -11.04 7.56
C VAL A 219 -9.40 -11.30 6.51
N GLY A 220 -9.24 -12.58 6.17
CA GLY A 220 -8.54 -12.98 4.95
C GLY A 220 -9.39 -12.63 3.73
N ILE A 221 -8.74 -12.08 2.71
CA ILE A 221 -9.34 -11.70 1.44
C ILE A 221 -8.44 -12.20 0.30
N ASP A 222 -8.99 -12.34 -0.89
CA ASP A 222 -8.18 -12.46 -2.11
C ASP A 222 -8.57 -11.36 -3.08
N TYR A 223 -7.57 -10.67 -3.67
CA TYR A 223 -7.83 -9.74 -4.78
C TYR A 223 -7.96 -10.55 -6.09
N PRO A 224 -9.08 -10.43 -6.83
CA PRO A 224 -9.24 -11.11 -8.13
C PRO A 224 -8.23 -10.69 -9.20
N SER A 225 -7.58 -9.53 -9.06
CA SER A 225 -6.52 -9.05 -9.94
C SER A 225 -5.67 -7.96 -9.27
N VAL A 226 -4.48 -7.72 -9.83
CA VAL A 226 -3.77 -6.44 -9.68
C VAL A 226 -4.65 -5.26 -10.12
N GLY A 227 -4.30 -4.04 -9.69
CA GLY A 227 -5.03 -2.81 -9.98
C GLY A 227 -5.35 -1.98 -8.75
N CYS A 228 -6.17 -0.94 -8.93
CA CYS A 228 -6.58 -0.03 -7.87
C CYS A 228 -7.89 -0.50 -7.22
N TRP A 229 -7.89 -0.70 -5.91
CA TRP A 229 -9.01 -1.26 -5.15
C TRP A 229 -9.43 -0.36 -3.99
N GLU A 230 -10.72 -0.03 -3.93
CA GLU A 230 -11.37 0.48 -2.73
C GLU A 230 -11.80 -0.72 -1.88
N LEU A 231 -11.23 -0.85 -0.68
CA LEU A 231 -11.74 -1.74 0.36
C LEU A 231 -12.75 -0.98 1.21
N THR A 232 -13.77 -1.68 1.69
CA THR A 232 -14.75 -1.19 2.66
C THR A 232 -15.05 -2.31 3.65
N ALA A 233 -14.68 -2.11 4.91
CA ALA A 233 -15.11 -2.94 6.02
C ALA A 233 -16.39 -2.42 6.65
N ARG A 234 -17.18 -3.32 7.23
CA ARG A 234 -18.29 -2.99 8.14
C ARG A 234 -18.26 -3.93 9.33
N TYR A 235 -18.43 -3.38 10.52
CA TYR A 235 -18.54 -4.10 11.78
C TYR A 235 -19.53 -3.35 12.66
N ARG A 236 -20.63 -4.01 13.07
CA ARG A 236 -21.79 -3.36 13.70
C ARG A 236 -22.25 -2.17 12.85
N ASP A 237 -22.57 -1.03 13.46
CA ASP A 237 -22.99 0.20 12.76
C ASP A 237 -21.81 0.98 12.15
N ALA A 238 -20.56 0.55 12.37
CA ALA A 238 -19.37 1.23 11.86
C ALA A 238 -18.94 0.71 10.48
N SER A 239 -18.51 1.63 9.62
CA SER A 239 -17.95 1.33 8.29
C SER A 239 -16.68 2.14 8.08
N LEU A 240 -15.68 1.55 7.42
CA LEU A 240 -14.42 2.22 7.09
C LEU A 240 -13.96 1.79 5.70
N SER A 241 -13.61 2.76 4.86
CA SER A 241 -13.18 2.54 3.48
C SER A 241 -11.82 3.16 3.21
N TYR A 242 -10.98 2.49 2.41
CA TYR A 242 -9.67 3.01 1.99
C TYR A 242 -9.28 2.44 0.62
N VAL A 243 -8.39 3.13 -0.09
CA VAL A 243 -7.92 2.78 -1.43
C VAL A 243 -6.48 2.24 -1.38
N VAL A 244 -6.20 1.18 -2.14
CA VAL A 244 -4.87 0.58 -2.32
C VAL A 244 -4.58 0.31 -3.79
N LEU A 245 -3.29 0.28 -4.12
CA LEU A 245 -2.78 -0.29 -5.37
C LEU A 245 -2.26 -1.69 -5.07
N VAL A 246 -2.70 -2.69 -5.84
CA VAL A 246 -2.23 -4.09 -5.75
C VAL A 246 -1.39 -4.40 -6.99
N THR A 247 -0.22 -5.00 -6.79
CA THR A 247 0.72 -5.43 -7.85
C THR A 247 1.05 -6.91 -7.74
N ASP A 248 1.80 -7.41 -8.73
CA ASP A 248 2.51 -8.69 -8.71
C ASP A 248 3.75 -8.66 -7.78
#